data_AF-A0A6N2VPI1-F1
#
_entry.id   AF-A0A6N2VPI1-F1
#
_cell.length_a   1.000
_cell.length_b   1.000
_cell.length_c   1.000
_cell.angle_alpha   90.00
_cell.angle_beta   90.00
_cell.angle_gamma   90.00
#
_symmetry.space_group_name_H-M   'P 1'
#
loop_
_entity.id
_entity.type
_entity.pdbx_description
1 polymer ?
#
loop_
_entity_poly.entity_id
_entity_poly.type
_entity_poly.pdbx_seq_one_letter_code
_entity_poly.pdbx_strand_id
1 'polypeptide(L)'
;MKQEKQQEIALMRYGAIAPIIAGLDERYPSKTAFYTEISAKGLLGPDGKLHHYAPATIEKWYLDYQNHGFEGLVPKGRSDAGMSRKLDEELQERIRYFKTNYPRMSAAAIYRQLKSDGSVING
;
A
#
# COMPACT_ATOMS: atom_id res chain seq x y z
N MET A 1 1.86 1.17 -8.49
CA MET A 1 3.20 0.71 -8.05
C MET A 1 3.88 0.07 -9.24
N LYS A 2 5.21 0.20 -9.39
CA LYS A 2 5.95 -0.61 -10.37
C LYS A 2 5.90 -2.08 -9.96
N GLN A 3 5.80 -2.99 -10.92
CA GLN A 3 5.67 -4.44 -10.71
C GLN A 3 6.83 -5.00 -9.86
N GLU A 4 8.04 -4.46 -10.03
CA GLU A 4 9.24 -4.76 -9.22
C GLU A 4 9.00 -4.55 -7.72
N LYS A 5 8.39 -3.43 -7.33
CA LYS A 5 8.13 -3.10 -5.92
C LYS A 5 7.13 -4.08 -5.28
N GLN A 6 6.17 -4.59 -6.07
CA GLN A 6 5.22 -5.59 -5.56
C GLN A 6 5.91 -6.92 -5.32
N GLN A 7 6.84 -7.30 -6.20
CA GLN A 7 7.64 -8.53 -6.08
C GLN A 7 8.60 -8.45 -4.88
N GLU A 8 9.26 -7.32 -4.65
CA GLU A 8 10.11 -7.13 -3.45
C GLU A 8 9.32 -7.28 -2.15
N ILE A 9 8.09 -6.76 -2.10
CA ILE A 9 7.21 -6.94 -0.94
C ILE A 9 6.80 -8.41 -0.80
N ALA A 10 6.50 -9.11 -1.89
CA ALA A 10 6.17 -10.54 -1.85
C ALA A 10 7.36 -11.39 -1.34
N LEU A 11 8.58 -11.07 -1.79
CA LEU A 11 9.81 -11.71 -1.31
C LEU A 11 10.04 -11.47 0.17
N MET A 12 9.86 -10.23 0.65
CA MET A 12 9.96 -9.91 2.07
C MET A 12 8.95 -10.71 2.91
N ARG A 13 7.69 -10.76 2.46
CA ARG A 13 6.64 -11.56 3.12
C ARG A 13 6.98 -13.04 3.14
N TYR A 14 7.47 -13.58 2.03
CA TYR A 14 7.90 -14.96 1.92
C TYR A 14 9.04 -15.26 2.91
N GLY A 15 10.05 -14.39 2.97
CA GLY A 15 11.14 -14.51 3.94
C GLY A 15 10.66 -14.55 5.40
N ALA A 16 9.60 -13.79 5.72
CA ALA A 16 9.00 -13.79 7.07
C ALA A 16 8.33 -15.13 7.42
N ILE A 17 7.70 -15.81 6.45
CA ILE A 17 6.97 -17.07 6.68
C ILE A 17 7.78 -18.32 6.34
N ALA A 18 8.92 -18.18 5.67
CA ALA A 18 9.78 -19.28 5.23
C ALA A 18 10.14 -20.27 6.37
N PRO A 19 10.44 -19.82 7.62
CA PRO A 19 10.68 -20.76 8.71
C PRO A 19 9.48 -21.65 9.05
N ILE A 20 8.25 -21.17 8.86
CA ILE A 20 7.06 -22.02 9.09
C ILE A 20 6.87 -23.01 7.95
N ILE A 21 7.21 -22.62 6.73
CA ILE A 21 7.11 -23.48 5.53
C ILE A 21 8.14 -24.61 5.59
N ALA A 22 9.38 -24.29 6.00
CA ALA A 22 10.47 -25.25 6.10
C ALA A 22 10.37 -26.19 7.31
N GLY A 23 9.45 -25.91 8.24
CA GLY A 23 9.34 -26.57 9.53
C GLY A 23 9.88 -25.66 10.63
N LEU A 24 9.00 -25.28 11.56
CA LEU A 24 9.39 -24.43 12.69
C LEU A 24 10.42 -25.14 13.56
N ASP A 25 11.39 -24.37 14.02
CA ASP A 25 12.36 -24.79 15.02
C ASP A 25 11.64 -25.24 16.30
N GLU A 26 12.13 -26.31 16.93
CA GLU A 26 11.56 -26.91 18.15
C GLU A 26 11.46 -25.92 19.32
N ARG A 27 12.24 -24.83 19.30
CA ARG A 27 12.17 -23.74 20.27
C ARG A 27 10.81 -23.01 20.25
N TYR A 28 10.06 -23.08 19.15
CA TYR A 28 8.75 -22.45 19.05
C TYR A 28 7.65 -23.40 19.53
N PRO A 29 6.96 -23.09 20.65
CA PRO A 29 5.89 -23.95 21.16
C PRO A 29 4.63 -23.93 20.26
N SER A 30 4.50 -22.96 19.36
CA SER A 30 3.41 -22.86 18.38
C SER A 30 3.73 -21.87 17.26
N LYS A 31 2.97 -21.92 16.17
CA LYS A 31 3.00 -20.89 15.10
C LYS A 31 2.70 -19.48 15.65
N THR A 32 1.79 -19.37 16.61
CA THR A 32 1.43 -18.10 17.25
C THR A 32 2.61 -17.48 18.01
N ALA A 33 3.41 -18.31 18.70
CA ALA A 33 4.63 -17.83 19.36
C ALA A 33 5.62 -17.26 18.34
N PHE A 34 5.80 -17.94 17.21
CA PHE A 34 6.62 -17.46 16.11
C PHE A 34 6.11 -16.13 15.52
N TYR A 35 4.80 -16.01 15.24
CA TYR A 35 4.23 -14.76 14.73
C TYR A 35 4.44 -13.59 15.70
N THR A 36 4.34 -13.85 16.99
CA THR A 36 4.56 -12.85 18.04
C THR A 36 6.01 -12.38 18.08
N GLU A 37 6.96 -13.31 17.96
CA GLU A 37 8.39 -12.97 17.92
C GLU A 37 8.74 -12.13 16.67
N ILE A 38 8.30 -12.54 15.48
CA ILE A 38 8.57 -11.77 14.26
C ILE A 38 7.91 -10.40 14.31
N SER A 39 6.70 -10.31 14.86
CA SER A 39 6.02 -9.03 15.06
C SER A 39 6.84 -8.07 15.94
N ALA A 40 7.38 -8.58 17.06
CA ALA A 40 8.21 -7.80 17.97
C ALA A 40 9.57 -7.43 17.36
N LYS A 41 10.21 -8.36 16.63
CA LYS A 41 11.50 -8.14 15.97
C LYS A 41 11.41 -7.12 14.84
N GLY A 42 10.29 -7.12 14.13
CA GLY A 42 10.11 -6.34 12.91
C GLY A 42 10.78 -6.98 11.69
N LEU A 43 10.38 -6.52 10.51
CA LEU A 43 10.85 -7.00 9.22
C LEU A 43 11.45 -5.84 8.44
N LEU A 44 12.60 -6.09 7.80
CA LEU A 44 13.20 -5.11 6.91
C LEU A 44 12.37 -5.04 5.63
N GLY A 45 11.78 -3.88 5.37
CA GLY A 45 11.03 -3.61 4.16
C GLY A 45 11.97 -3.41 2.96
N PRO A 46 11.43 -3.47 1.73
CA PRO A 46 12.19 -3.16 0.51
C PRO A 46 12.77 -1.73 0.48
N ASP A 47 12.19 -0.83 1.28
CA ASP A 47 12.67 0.54 1.46
C ASP A 47 13.82 0.65 2.48
N GLY A 48 14.31 -0.47 3.00
CA GLY A 48 15.36 -0.53 4.01
C GLY A 48 14.92 -0.11 5.41
N LYS A 49 13.62 0.12 5.63
CA LYS A 49 13.08 0.49 6.94
C LYS A 49 12.61 -0.74 7.70
N LEU A 50 12.71 -0.70 9.02
CA LEU A 50 12.14 -1.74 9.87
C LEU A 50 10.64 -1.50 10.04
N HIS A 51 9.82 -2.49 9.69
CA HIS A 51 8.37 -2.45 9.82
C HIS A 51 7.89 -3.49 10.82
N HIS A 52 7.06 -3.07 11.77
CA HIS A 52 6.40 -3.96 12.71
C HIS A 52 5.00 -4.27 12.22
N TYR A 53 4.74 -5.54 11.93
CA TYR A 53 3.43 -6.04 11.52
C TYR A 53 2.78 -6.79 12.67
N ALA A 54 1.48 -6.67 12.84
CA ALA A 54 0.76 -7.44 13.85
C ALA A 54 0.91 -8.96 13.60
N PRO A 55 0.92 -9.82 14.63
CA PRO A 55 1.05 -11.27 14.46
C PRO A 55 0.01 -11.84 13.47
N ALA A 56 -1.24 -11.38 13.56
CA ALA A 56 -2.33 -11.76 12.66
C ALA A 56 -2.07 -11.41 11.18
N THR A 57 -1.26 -10.38 10.91
CA THR A 57 -0.89 -10.01 9.53
C THR A 57 0.12 -11.00 8.96
N ILE A 58 1.07 -11.46 9.78
CA ILE A 58 2.06 -12.48 9.40
C ILE A 58 1.38 -13.84 9.22
N GLU A 59 0.45 -14.18 10.11
CA GLU A 59 -0.42 -15.35 9.98
C GLU A 59 -1.20 -15.32 8.66
N LYS A 60 -1.80 -14.17 8.32
CA LYS A 60 -2.51 -14.00 7.06
C LYS A 60 -1.62 -14.27 5.85
N TRP A 61 -0.38 -13.78 5.83
CA TRP A 61 0.55 -14.08 4.74
C TRP A 61 0.84 -15.57 4.61
N TYR A 62 0.98 -16.27 5.73
CA TYR A 62 1.16 -17.72 5.72
C TYR A 62 -0.06 -18.43 5.11
N LEU A 63 -1.28 -18.05 5.51
CA LEU A 63 -2.52 -18.60 4.95
C LEU A 63 -2.68 -18.27 3.46
N ASP A 64 -2.40 -17.03 3.05
CA ASP A 64 -2.42 -16.60 1.66
C ASP A 64 -1.44 -17.44 0.82
N TYR A 65 -0.25 -17.72 1.35
CA TYR A 65 0.72 -18.60 0.70
C TYR A 65 0.25 -20.05 0.61
N GLN A 66 -0.36 -20.60 1.67
CA GLN A 66 -0.89 -21.96 1.63
C GLN A 66 -1.99 -22.13 0.56
N ASN A 67 -2.82 -21.11 0.37
CA ASN A 67 -3.95 -21.17 -0.56
C ASN A 67 -3.57 -20.82 -2.01
N HIS A 68 -2.59 -19.94 -2.21
CA HIS A 68 -2.32 -19.32 -3.51
C HIS A 68 -0.84 -19.33 -3.91
N GLY A 69 0.03 -19.96 -3.13
CA GLY A 69 1.47 -19.94 -3.33
C GLY A 69 2.07 -18.54 -3.24
N PHE A 70 3.20 -18.32 -3.89
CA PHE A 70 3.92 -17.04 -3.85
C PHE A 70 3.09 -15.88 -4.41
N GLU A 71 2.24 -16.11 -5.42
CA GLU A 71 1.34 -15.10 -5.97
C GLU A 71 0.34 -14.55 -4.93
N GLY A 72 -0.02 -15.35 -3.92
CA GLY A 72 -0.83 -14.90 -2.79
C GLY A 72 -0.17 -13.80 -1.95
N LEU A 73 1.16 -13.72 -1.99
CA LEU A 73 1.95 -12.74 -1.23
C LEU A 73 2.14 -11.43 -1.99
N VAL A 74 1.88 -11.41 -3.29
CA VAL A 74 2.01 -10.20 -4.10
C VAL A 74 0.92 -9.19 -3.66
N PRO A 75 1.31 -7.96 -3.24
CA PRO A 75 0.33 -6.95 -2.88
C PRO A 75 -0.59 -6.66 -4.07
N LYS A 76 -1.85 -7.08 -3.96
CA LYS A 76 -2.87 -6.73 -4.95
C LYS A 76 -2.96 -5.20 -5.01
N GLY A 77 -2.94 -4.68 -6.23
CA GLY A 77 -3.17 -3.25 -6.46
C GLY A 77 -4.44 -2.85 -5.73
N ARG A 78 -4.32 -1.85 -4.87
CA ARG A 78 -5.47 -1.23 -4.22
C ARG A 78 -6.42 -0.74 -5.33
N SER A 79 -7.67 -1.22 -5.35
CA SER A 79 -8.69 -0.75 -6.31
C SER A 79 -8.95 0.76 -6.20
N ASP A 80 -8.55 1.36 -5.08
CA ASP A 80 -8.60 2.80 -4.78
C ASP A 80 -7.29 3.56 -5.07
N ALA A 81 -6.28 2.91 -5.67
CA ALA A 81 -5.04 3.58 -6.04
C ALA A 81 -5.22 4.49 -7.26
N GLY A 82 -5.39 5.79 -7.03
CA GLY A 82 -5.42 6.82 -8.07
C GLY A 82 -6.71 7.65 -8.11
N MET A 83 -7.78 7.19 -7.48
CA MET A 83 -9.02 7.97 -7.33
C MET A 83 -8.96 8.80 -6.05
N SER A 84 -8.45 10.03 -6.17
CA SER A 84 -8.79 11.04 -5.16
C SER A 84 -10.30 11.25 -5.24
N ARG A 85 -11.05 10.83 -4.21
CA ARG A 85 -12.50 11.09 -4.12
C ARG A 85 -12.85 12.59 -4.16
N LYS A 86 -11.84 13.46 -4.04
CA LYS A 86 -11.95 14.94 -4.07
C LYS A 86 -11.57 15.54 -5.43
N LEU A 87 -11.12 14.75 -6.41
CA LEU A 87 -10.76 15.20 -7.76
C LEU A 87 -11.46 14.29 -8.78
N ASP A 88 -12.76 14.52 -8.98
CA ASP A 88 -13.49 13.88 -10.07
C ASP A 88 -12.92 14.31 -11.45
N GLU A 89 -13.31 13.59 -12.50
CA GLU A 89 -12.82 13.83 -13.86
C GLU A 89 -13.15 15.24 -14.35
N GLU A 90 -14.33 15.76 -13.98
CA GLU A 90 -14.80 17.11 -14.32
C GLU A 90 -13.88 18.19 -13.72
N LEU A 91 -13.52 18.07 -12.44
CA LEU A 91 -12.63 18.98 -11.76
C LEU A 91 -11.20 18.94 -12.33
N GLN A 92 -10.73 17.75 -12.73
CA GLN A 92 -9.44 17.62 -13.41
C GLN A 92 -9.43 18.29 -14.79
N GLU A 93 -10.48 18.10 -15.59
CA GLU A 93 -10.62 18.78 -16.88
C GLU A 93 -10.68 20.29 -16.72
N ARG A 94 -11.35 20.78 -15.68
CA ARG A 94 -11.44 22.22 -15.41
C ARG A 94 -10.11 22.82 -14.99
N ILE A 95 -9.32 22.11 -14.19
CA ILE A 95 -7.94 22.51 -13.86
C ILE A 95 -7.08 22.55 -15.13
N ARG A 96 -7.19 21.53 -16.01
CA ARG A 96 -6.48 21.50 -17.30
C ARG A 96 -6.88 22.69 -18.17
N TYR A 97 -8.18 22.98 -18.28
CA TYR A 97 -8.70 24.12 -19.01
C TYR A 97 -8.06 25.44 -18.54
N PHE A 98 -8.03 25.69 -17.22
CA PHE A 98 -7.43 26.92 -16.71
C PHE A 98 -5.92 27.01 -16.98
N LYS A 99 -5.18 25.90 -16.85
CA LYS A 99 -3.74 25.90 -17.12
C LYS A 99 -3.39 26.06 -18.59
N THR A 100 -4.17 25.50 -19.49
CA THR A 100 -3.97 25.62 -20.94
C THR A 100 -4.35 27.01 -21.44
N ASN A 101 -5.51 27.53 -21.03
CA ASN A 101 -6.03 28.80 -21.54
C ASN A 101 -5.48 30.03 -20.81
N TYR A 102 -5.04 29.87 -19.56
CA TYR A 102 -4.45 30.94 -18.75
C TYR A 102 -3.12 30.50 -18.11
N PRO A 103 -2.03 30.36 -18.88
CA PRO A 103 -0.76 29.79 -18.39
C PRO A 103 -0.13 30.54 -17.21
N ARG A 104 -0.38 31.85 -17.12
CA ARG A 104 0.08 32.71 -16.00
C ARG A 104 -0.79 32.62 -14.75
N MET A 105 -1.94 31.95 -14.82
CA MET A 105 -2.82 31.76 -13.68
C MET A 105 -2.15 30.81 -12.68
N SER A 106 -1.94 31.26 -11.44
CA SER A 106 -1.31 30.46 -10.40
C SER A 106 -2.27 29.38 -9.87
N ALA A 107 -1.72 28.32 -9.26
CA ALA A 107 -2.53 27.27 -8.66
C ALA A 107 -3.52 27.81 -7.60
N ALA A 108 -3.11 28.83 -6.84
CA ALA A 108 -3.97 29.51 -5.88
C ALA A 108 -5.12 30.28 -6.54
N ALA A 109 -4.89 30.89 -7.71
CA ALA A 109 -5.94 31.57 -8.48
C ALA A 109 -6.94 30.56 -9.08
N ILE A 110 -6.44 29.45 -9.62
CA ILE A 110 -7.27 28.34 -10.13
C ILE A 110 -8.16 27.80 -8.99
N TYR A 111 -7.59 27.55 -7.81
CA TYR A 111 -8.35 27.08 -6.65
C TYR A 111 -9.46 28.06 -6.23
N ARG A 112 -9.17 29.37 -6.21
CA ARG A 112 -10.20 30.39 -5.92
C ARG A 112 -11.32 30.39 -6.96
N GLN A 113 -11.00 30.23 -8.24
CA GLN A 113 -12.01 30.17 -9.30
C GLN A 113 -12.87 28.91 -9.18
N LEU A 114 -12.25 27.75 -8.97
CA LEU A 114 -12.96 26.48 -8.78
C LEU A 114 -13.87 26.51 -7.54
N LYS A 115 -13.49 27.27 -6.51
CA LYS A 115 -14.33 27.53 -5.34
C LYS A 115 -15.49 28.47 -5.65
N SER A 116 -15.25 29.54 -6.42
CA SER A 116 -16.28 30.49 -6.83
C SER A 116 -17.35 29.86 -7.72
N ASP A 117 -16.95 28.92 -8.56
CA ASP A 117 -17.84 28.23 -9.52
C ASP A 117 -18.61 27.07 -8.88
N GLY A 118 -18.41 26.80 -7.58
CA GLY A 118 -19.07 25.69 -6.86
C GLY A 118 -18.49 24.30 -7.13
N SER A 119 -17.47 24.18 -7.99
CA SER A 119 -16.80 22.91 -8.33
C SER A 119 -15.98 22.32 -7.17
N VAL A 120 -15.76 23.06 -6.09
CA VAL A 120 -15.12 22.58 -4.86
C VAL A 120 -15.93 23.07 -3.65
N ILE A 121 -16.56 22.13 -2.95
CA ILE A 121 -17.27 22.38 -1.68
C ILE A 121 -16.30 22.24 -0.50
N ASN A 122 -16.35 23.18 0.44
CA ASN A 122 -15.63 23.06 1.70
C ASN A 122 -16.18 21.86 2.48
N GLY A 123 -15.28 20.99 2.95
CA GLY A 123 -15.51 20.06 4.05
C GLY A 123 -14.62 20.48 5.22
#